data_AF-A0A6J8BSG9-F1
#
_entry.id   AF-A0A6J8BSG9-F1
#
_cell.length_a   1.000
_cell.length_b   1.000
_cell.length_c   1.000
_cell.angle_alpha   90.00
_cell.angle_beta   90.00
_cell.angle_gamma   90.00
#
_symmetry.space_group_name_H-M   'P 1'
#
loop_
_entity.id
_entity.type
_entity.pdbx_description
1 polymer ?
#
loop_
_entity_poly.entity_id
_entity_poly.type
_entity_poly.pdbx_seq_one_letter_code
_entity_poly.pdbx_strand_id
1 'polypeptide(L)'
;MSDPKPNLRLEPIKEDDIVDFTASPNSKQKSSLFGTVSPKLNFKFFPKSSSLFRLKCTTSKLGLDNRRPSIEAWKEKYKGRKSLNSDFEKDDDLEINGEFSNGKIKSINSSLEWLKTELTQMKKQDQTLASQFLKIKKAIYKLKLEWSCLDHQCMIEDAETDIDALEELRRVTDLPLQSEIDLSLKEKGLTKFNVSTRRYSMA
;
A
#
# COMPACT_ATOMS: atom_id res chain seq x y z
N MET A 1 -29.80 35.30 -8.06
CA MET A 1 -28.63 35.59 -8.91
C MET A 1 -27.66 34.46 -8.64
N SER A 2 -27.63 33.52 -9.58
CA SER A 2 -26.88 32.26 -9.51
C SER A 2 -25.59 32.42 -10.27
N ASP A 3 -24.45 32.10 -9.64
CA ASP A 3 -23.21 31.83 -10.36
C ASP A 3 -22.85 30.34 -10.22
N PRO A 4 -22.54 29.63 -11.33
CA PRO A 4 -22.28 28.21 -11.33
C PRO A 4 -20.82 27.87 -10.97
N LYS A 5 -20.63 26.78 -10.23
CA LYS A 5 -19.32 26.19 -9.90
C LYS A 5 -18.62 25.66 -11.16
N PRO A 6 -17.28 25.74 -11.26
CA PRO A 6 -16.54 25.12 -12.35
C PRO A 6 -16.47 23.59 -12.17
N ASN A 7 -16.76 22.90 -13.26
CA ASN A 7 -16.83 21.45 -13.39
C ASN A 7 -15.43 20.91 -13.74
N LEU A 8 -14.76 20.23 -12.81
CA LEU A 8 -13.47 19.56 -13.08
C LEU A 8 -13.74 18.18 -13.68
N ARG A 9 -13.92 18.16 -15.00
CA ARG A 9 -13.95 16.96 -15.83
C ARG A 9 -12.52 16.43 -15.99
N LEU A 10 -12.26 15.25 -15.44
CA LEU A 10 -11.02 14.50 -15.69
C LEU A 10 -11.11 13.87 -17.07
N GLU A 11 -10.28 14.32 -18.00
CA GLU A 11 -10.07 13.67 -19.29
C GLU A 11 -9.11 12.48 -19.13
N PRO A 12 -9.35 11.34 -19.81
CA PRO A 12 -8.46 10.19 -19.77
C PRO A 12 -7.19 10.44 -20.60
N ILE A 13 -6.06 9.98 -20.08
CA ILE A 13 -4.74 10.06 -20.70
C ILE A 13 -4.72 9.17 -21.96
N LYS A 14 -4.27 9.71 -23.09
CA LYS A 14 -4.13 9.02 -24.38
C LYS A 14 -2.96 8.03 -24.33
N GLU A 15 -3.16 6.83 -24.86
CA GLU A 15 -2.24 5.69 -24.81
C GLU A 15 -1.13 5.72 -25.90
N ASP A 16 -0.75 6.89 -26.42
CA ASP A 16 0.15 6.98 -27.58
C ASP A 16 1.63 7.29 -27.25
N ASP A 17 2.02 7.38 -25.98
CA ASP A 17 3.43 7.61 -25.58
C ASP A 17 4.20 6.32 -25.24
N ILE A 18 3.81 5.17 -25.83
CA ILE A 18 4.62 3.95 -25.80
C ILE A 18 5.57 4.00 -27.00
N VAL A 19 6.74 4.61 -26.80
CA VAL A 19 7.82 4.58 -27.79
C VAL A 19 8.47 3.19 -27.74
N ASP A 20 8.07 2.34 -28.69
CA ASP A 20 8.75 1.10 -29.04
C ASP A 20 10.15 1.40 -29.57
N PHE A 21 11.19 1.05 -28.81
CA PHE A 21 12.57 1.05 -29.29
C PHE A 21 12.99 -0.39 -29.58
N THR A 22 12.52 -0.93 -30.71
CA THR A 22 13.10 -2.14 -31.29
C THR A 22 13.80 -1.81 -32.60
N ALA A 23 15.05 -2.29 -32.67
CA ALA A 23 15.93 -2.47 -33.83
C ALA A 23 16.60 -1.24 -34.49
N SER A 24 17.94 -1.18 -34.36
CA SER A 24 18.81 -1.12 -35.55
C SER A 24 20.23 -1.65 -35.25
N PRO A 25 20.91 -2.32 -36.22
CA PRO A 25 22.12 -3.10 -36.01
C PRO A 25 23.41 -2.33 -36.37
N ASN A 26 24.54 -2.96 -36.03
CA ASN A 26 25.92 -2.65 -36.45
C ASN A 26 26.62 -1.43 -35.84
N SER A 27 27.57 -1.71 -34.95
CA SER A 27 28.92 -1.16 -35.10
C SER A 27 29.97 -2.12 -34.52
N LYS A 28 30.85 -2.59 -35.41
CA LYS A 28 32.09 -3.30 -35.10
C LYS A 28 33.06 -2.30 -34.47
N GLN A 29 33.55 -2.52 -33.25
CA GLN A 29 34.84 -1.98 -32.81
C GLN A 29 35.60 -2.94 -31.90
N LYS A 30 36.59 -3.59 -32.53
CA LYS A 30 37.99 -3.79 -32.11
C LYS A 30 38.28 -4.26 -30.68
N SER A 31 38.80 -5.49 -30.64
CA SER A 31 39.62 -6.11 -29.61
C SER A 31 40.66 -5.18 -28.97
N SER A 32 40.68 -5.17 -27.64
CA SER A 32 41.83 -4.75 -26.84
C SER A 32 41.99 -5.73 -25.68
N LEU A 33 43.04 -6.56 -25.77
CA LEU A 33 43.50 -7.44 -24.71
C LEU A 33 43.92 -6.61 -23.50
N PHE A 34 43.15 -6.66 -22.41
CA PHE A 34 43.70 -6.57 -21.06
C PHE A 34 42.93 -7.54 -20.17
N GLY A 35 43.64 -8.60 -19.76
CA GLY A 35 43.12 -9.61 -18.86
C GLY A 35 42.94 -9.04 -17.46
N THR A 36 41.70 -8.95 -17.01
CA THR A 36 41.35 -9.00 -15.60
C THR A 36 40.63 -10.32 -15.37
N VAL A 37 41.32 -11.25 -14.69
CA VAL A 37 40.76 -12.52 -14.25
C VAL A 37 39.68 -12.18 -13.21
N SER A 38 38.44 -12.07 -13.67
CA SER A 38 37.28 -12.01 -12.79
C SER A 38 37.05 -13.42 -12.23
N PRO A 39 36.98 -13.63 -10.90
CA PRO A 39 36.51 -14.90 -10.38
C PRO A 39 35.05 -15.07 -10.82
N LYS A 40 34.76 -16.18 -11.52
CA LYS A 40 33.41 -16.59 -11.91
C LYS A 40 32.57 -16.75 -10.64
N LEU A 41 31.91 -15.67 -10.21
CA LEU A 41 30.84 -15.76 -9.25
C LEU A 41 29.66 -16.40 -9.98
N ASN A 42 29.41 -17.65 -9.64
CA ASN A 42 28.29 -18.44 -10.11
C ASN A 42 27.00 -17.77 -9.61
N PHE A 43 26.50 -16.81 -10.37
CA PHE A 43 25.31 -16.04 -10.06
C PHE A 43 24.12 -16.95 -10.30
N LYS A 44 23.57 -17.51 -9.21
CA LYS A 44 22.19 -18.00 -9.23
C LYS A 44 21.32 -16.85 -9.77
N PHE A 45 20.72 -17.10 -10.92
CA PHE A 45 19.90 -16.16 -11.66
C PHE A 45 18.77 -15.66 -10.76
N PHE A 46 18.88 -14.42 -10.29
CA PHE A 46 17.78 -13.77 -9.58
C PHE A 46 16.69 -13.42 -10.61
N PRO A 47 15.39 -13.61 -10.29
CA PRO A 47 14.31 -13.25 -11.19
C PRO A 47 14.42 -11.78 -11.61
N LYS A 48 14.33 -11.49 -12.91
CA LYS A 48 14.34 -10.12 -13.47
C LYS A 48 13.21 -9.23 -12.91
N SER A 49 12.21 -9.83 -12.25
CA SER A 49 11.09 -9.16 -11.55
C SER A 49 11.39 -8.75 -10.11
N SER A 50 12.56 -9.11 -9.56
CA SER A 50 12.91 -8.72 -8.20
C SER A 50 13.20 -7.22 -8.11
N SER A 51 12.70 -6.56 -7.07
CA SER A 51 13.05 -5.16 -6.74
C SER A 51 14.57 -4.95 -6.66
N LEU A 52 15.30 -5.97 -6.21
CA LEU A 52 16.76 -5.97 -6.17
C LEU A 52 17.42 -5.98 -7.55
N PHE A 53 16.80 -6.61 -8.56
CA PHE A 53 17.31 -6.58 -9.93
C PHE A 53 17.17 -5.17 -10.51
N ARG A 54 16.02 -4.52 -10.29
CA ARG A 54 15.78 -3.15 -10.71
C ARG A 54 16.75 -2.18 -10.06
N LEU A 55 16.97 -2.32 -8.76
CA LEU A 55 17.98 -1.55 -8.01
C LEU A 55 19.39 -1.78 -8.57
N LYS A 56 19.80 -3.04 -8.81
CA LYS A 56 21.11 -3.33 -9.39
C LYS A 56 21.29 -2.71 -10.78
N CYS A 57 20.26 -2.75 -11.63
CA CYS A 57 20.28 -2.11 -12.94
C CYS A 57 20.38 -0.59 -12.83
N THR A 58 19.61 0.06 -11.95
CA THR A 58 19.69 1.52 -11.77
C THR A 58 21.04 1.93 -11.19
N THR A 59 21.53 1.23 -10.18
CA THR A 59 22.87 1.48 -9.59
C THR A 59 23.98 1.31 -10.63
N SER A 60 23.91 0.27 -11.49
CA SER A 60 24.88 0.07 -12.59
C SER A 60 24.75 1.16 -13.65
N LYS A 61 23.53 1.57 -14.00
CA LYS A 61 23.26 2.67 -14.94
C LYS A 61 23.80 4.02 -14.44
N LEU A 62 23.81 4.22 -13.12
CA LEU A 62 24.35 5.40 -12.47
C LEU A 62 25.86 5.31 -12.19
N GLY A 63 26.52 4.18 -12.53
CA GLY A 63 27.95 3.98 -12.29
C GLY A 63 28.33 3.96 -10.81
N LEU A 64 27.41 3.57 -9.93
CA LEU A 64 27.64 3.55 -8.48
C LEU A 64 28.29 2.23 -8.07
N ASP A 65 29.42 2.30 -7.36
CA ASP A 65 30.05 1.13 -6.76
C ASP A 65 29.17 0.54 -5.67
N ASN A 66 28.70 -0.70 -5.89
CA ASN A 66 27.82 -1.42 -4.95
C ASN A 66 28.59 -2.21 -3.87
N ARG A 67 29.92 -2.03 -3.79
CA ARG A 67 30.78 -2.68 -2.81
C ARG A 67 31.38 -1.65 -1.86
N ARG A 68 31.28 -1.95 -0.56
CA ARG A 68 32.04 -1.23 0.47
C ARG A 68 33.54 -1.40 0.14
N PRO A 69 34.35 -0.32 0.13
CA PRO A 69 35.77 -0.44 -0.08
C PRO A 69 36.39 -1.33 1.00
N SER A 70 37.38 -2.13 0.63
CA SER A 70 38.20 -2.88 1.60
C SER A 70 38.81 -1.90 2.62
N ILE A 71 39.06 -2.37 3.83
CA ILE A 71 39.75 -1.58 4.86
C ILE A 71 41.12 -1.11 4.36
N GLU A 72 41.80 -1.91 3.53
CA GLU A 72 43.08 -1.54 2.94
C GLU A 72 42.93 -0.43 1.90
N ALA A 73 41.94 -0.52 1.02
CA ALA A 73 41.61 0.53 0.06
C ALA A 73 41.13 1.82 0.75
N TRP A 74 40.38 1.69 1.85
CA TRP A 74 40.03 2.81 2.71
C TRP A 74 41.29 3.43 3.32
N LYS A 75 42.18 2.63 3.92
CA LYS A 75 43.45 3.10 4.47
C LYS A 75 44.28 3.81 3.41
N GLU A 76 44.45 3.24 2.21
CA GLU A 76 45.19 3.87 1.10
C GLU A 76 44.61 5.21 0.66
N LYS A 77 43.28 5.33 0.58
CA LYS A 77 42.59 6.60 0.27
C LYS A 77 42.92 7.72 1.27
N TYR A 78 43.25 7.37 2.51
CA TYR A 78 43.59 8.32 3.56
C TYR A 78 45.08 8.34 3.93
N LYS A 79 45.90 7.38 3.47
CA LYS A 79 47.36 7.33 3.71
C LYS A 79 48.12 8.51 3.10
N GLY A 80 47.60 9.10 2.02
CA GLY A 80 48.17 10.32 1.38
C GLY A 80 47.40 11.60 1.70
N ARG A 81 46.24 11.49 2.35
CA ARG A 81 45.54 12.64 2.90
C ARG A 81 46.29 12.93 4.19
N LYS A 82 47.22 13.91 4.16
CA LYS A 82 47.80 14.46 5.38
C LYS A 82 46.64 14.57 6.36
N SER A 83 46.80 13.92 7.51
CA SER A 83 45.81 13.98 8.56
C SER A 83 45.31 15.42 8.62
N LEU A 84 44.01 15.65 8.74
CA LEU A 84 43.49 16.95 9.17
C LEU A 84 43.94 17.29 10.62
N ASN A 85 45.07 16.73 11.05
CA ASN A 85 45.79 16.93 12.28
C ASN A 85 47.24 17.35 12.00
N SER A 86 47.64 17.69 10.76
CA SER A 86 48.97 18.28 10.50
C SER A 86 49.06 19.78 10.79
N ASP A 87 47.98 20.38 11.32
CA ASP A 87 48.03 21.70 11.98
C ASP A 87 48.07 21.56 13.52
N PHE A 88 48.17 20.34 14.06
CA PHE A 88 48.46 20.08 15.47
C PHE A 88 49.90 19.56 15.60
N GLU A 89 50.87 20.39 15.20
CA GLU A 89 52.15 20.35 15.87
C GLU A 89 51.96 20.85 17.30
N LYS A 90 52.64 20.19 18.23
CA LYS A 90 52.59 20.52 19.66
C LYS A 90 53.24 21.89 19.88
N ASP A 91 52.41 22.92 19.94
CA ASP A 91 52.66 24.07 20.80
C ASP A 91 51.68 23.96 21.97
N ASP A 92 52.23 23.99 23.19
CA ASP A 92 51.59 23.73 24.48
C ASP A 92 50.48 24.73 24.89
N ASP A 93 49.95 25.56 23.98
CA ASP A 93 48.91 26.57 24.29
C ASP A 93 47.89 26.78 23.15
N LEU A 94 47.60 25.77 22.33
CA LEU A 94 46.61 25.89 21.24
C LEU A 94 45.23 25.43 21.68
N GLU A 95 44.44 26.43 22.09
CA GLU A 95 42.98 26.47 22.11
C GLU A 95 42.41 25.48 21.07
N ILE A 96 41.68 24.48 21.57
CA ILE A 96 41.00 23.45 20.78
C ILE A 96 40.09 24.18 19.81
N ASN A 97 40.60 24.50 18.62
CA ASN A 97 39.88 25.16 17.57
C ASN A 97 38.70 24.26 17.21
N GLY A 98 37.56 24.60 17.80
CA GLY A 98 36.22 24.06 17.57
C GLY A 98 35.72 24.40 16.16
N GLU A 99 36.61 24.28 15.19
CA GLU A 99 36.39 24.52 13.78
C GLU A 99 36.18 23.18 13.06
N PHE A 100 35.45 22.27 13.71
CA PHE A 100 34.63 21.31 12.99
C PHE A 100 33.57 22.13 12.25
N SER A 101 33.99 22.81 11.16
CA SER A 101 33.32 23.87 10.41
C SER A 101 31.96 24.21 11.00
N ASN A 102 31.88 25.25 11.84
CA ASN A 102 30.62 25.70 12.42
C ASN A 102 29.54 25.86 11.32
N GLY A 103 29.96 26.20 10.09
CA GLY A 103 29.11 26.15 8.88
C GLY A 103 28.57 24.75 8.51
N LYS A 104 29.40 23.70 8.54
CA LYS A 104 28.96 22.30 8.35
C LYS A 104 28.01 21.84 9.44
N ILE A 105 28.28 22.16 10.71
CA ILE A 105 27.38 21.86 11.82
C ILE A 105 26.04 22.56 11.63
N LYS A 106 26.04 23.85 11.25
CA LYS A 106 24.83 24.62 10.92
C LYS A 106 24.05 24.02 9.75
N SER A 107 24.74 23.57 8.69
CA SER A 107 24.12 22.91 7.53
C SER A 107 23.47 21.57 7.90
N ILE A 108 24.15 20.76 8.72
CA ILE A 108 23.59 19.50 9.25
C ILE A 108 22.37 19.80 10.10
N ASN A 109 22.46 20.75 11.03
CA ASN A 109 21.34 21.12 11.89
C ASN A 109 20.16 21.66 11.09
N SER A 110 20.40 22.50 10.07
CA SER A 110 19.35 22.97 9.17
C SER A 110 18.68 21.82 8.41
N SER A 111 19.46 20.85 7.94
CA SER A 111 18.92 19.64 7.27
C SER A 111 18.10 18.78 8.23
N LEU A 112 18.52 18.67 9.50
CA LEU A 112 17.78 17.95 10.54
C LEU A 112 16.49 18.65 10.93
N GLU A 113 16.50 19.98 11.05
CA GLU A 113 15.27 20.75 11.30
C GLU A 113 14.30 20.61 10.13
N TRP A 114 14.79 20.67 8.88
CA TRP A 114 13.95 20.39 7.72
C TRP A 114 13.32 18.99 7.79
N LEU A 115 14.11 17.94 8.08
CA LEU A 115 13.59 16.58 8.24
C LEU A 115 12.54 16.47 9.34
N LYS A 116 12.72 17.15 10.47
CA LYS A 116 11.72 17.18 11.55
C LYS A 116 10.42 17.81 11.06
N THR A 117 10.51 18.97 10.39
CA THR A 117 9.32 19.64 9.86
C THR A 117 8.58 18.76 8.87
N GLU A 118 9.30 18.15 7.93
CA GLU A 118 8.74 17.23 6.94
C GLU A 118 8.06 16.03 7.61
N LEU A 119 8.71 15.40 8.59
CA LEU A 119 8.13 14.26 9.31
C LEU A 119 6.85 14.64 10.07
N THR A 120 6.81 15.83 10.67
CA THR A 120 5.60 16.31 11.34
C THR A 120 4.47 16.60 10.35
N GLN A 121 4.80 17.10 9.17
CA GLN A 121 3.83 17.33 8.10
C GLN A 121 3.27 16.02 7.56
N MET A 122 4.13 15.04 7.26
CA MET A 122 3.71 13.69 6.84
C MET A 122 2.80 13.05 7.90
N LYS A 123 3.18 13.12 9.18
CA LYS A 123 2.35 12.60 10.28
C LYS A 123 0.97 13.27 10.35
N LYS A 124 0.88 14.58 10.13
CA LYS A 124 -0.38 15.32 10.09
C LYS A 124 -1.26 14.87 8.92
N GLN A 125 -0.66 14.63 7.75
CA GLN A 125 -1.36 14.10 6.58
C GLN A 125 -1.93 12.71 6.88
N ASP A 126 -1.12 11.81 7.44
CA ASP A 126 -1.56 10.46 7.81
C ASP A 126 -2.70 10.47 8.83
N GLN A 127 -2.63 11.34 9.84
CA GLN A 127 -3.72 11.50 10.81
C GLN A 127 -5.02 11.97 10.16
N THR A 128 -4.91 12.88 9.18
CA THR A 128 -6.06 13.39 8.43
C THR A 128 -6.67 12.27 7.58
N LEU A 129 -5.85 11.52 6.85
CA LEU A 129 -6.27 10.38 6.05
C LEU A 129 -6.92 9.29 6.92
N ALA A 130 -6.30 8.91 8.04
CA ALA A 130 -6.87 7.94 8.98
C ALA A 130 -8.25 8.40 9.50
N SER A 131 -8.39 9.68 9.82
CA SER A 131 -9.67 10.26 10.23
C SER A 131 -10.72 10.18 9.13
N GLN A 132 -10.34 10.44 7.87
CA GLN A 132 -11.23 10.29 6.71
C GLN A 132 -11.64 8.82 6.50
N PHE A 133 -10.70 7.89 6.56
CA PHE A 133 -10.98 6.45 6.44
C PHE A 133 -11.94 5.97 7.52
N LEU A 134 -11.77 6.41 8.77
CA LEU A 134 -12.69 6.07 9.85
C LEU A 134 -14.09 6.65 9.62
N LYS A 135 -14.21 7.87 9.08
CA LYS A 135 -15.51 8.45 8.70
C LYS A 135 -16.19 7.63 7.60
N ILE A 136 -15.46 7.28 6.54
CA ILE A 136 -15.97 6.46 5.44
C ILE A 136 -16.39 5.08 5.96
N LYS A 137 -15.55 4.44 6.79
CA LYS A 137 -15.86 3.14 7.41
C LYS A 137 -17.17 3.20 8.21
N LYS A 138 -17.38 4.24 9.02
CA LYS A 138 -18.63 4.45 9.76
C LYS A 138 -19.83 4.64 8.83
N ALA A 139 -19.68 5.43 7.77
CA ALA A 139 -20.74 5.66 6.79
C ALA A 139 -21.13 4.36 6.06
N ILE A 140 -20.15 3.55 5.66
CA ILE A 140 -20.39 2.24 5.04
C ILE A 140 -21.16 1.31 5.98
N TYR A 141 -20.77 1.24 7.26
CA TYR A 141 -21.51 0.39 8.21
C TYR A 141 -22.93 0.87 8.44
N LYS A 142 -23.14 2.18 8.56
CA LYS A 142 -24.49 2.75 8.67
C LYS A 142 -25.34 2.36 7.45
N LEU A 143 -24.81 2.56 6.24
CA LEU A 143 -25.52 2.25 5.00
C LEU A 143 -25.79 0.74 4.87
N LYS A 144 -24.85 -0.12 5.26
CA LYS A 144 -25.06 -1.57 5.28
C LYS A 144 -26.16 -1.99 6.25
N LEU A 145 -26.22 -1.35 7.42
CA LEU A 145 -27.29 -1.62 8.39
C LEU A 145 -28.64 -1.15 7.86
N GLU A 146 -28.71 0.04 7.27
CA GLU A 146 -29.92 0.56 6.62
C GLU A 146 -30.38 -0.36 5.49
N TRP A 147 -29.46 -0.83 4.64
CA TRP A 147 -29.78 -1.77 3.56
C TRP A 147 -30.31 -3.11 4.09
N SER A 148 -29.68 -3.69 5.12
CA SER A 148 -30.18 -4.91 5.76
C SER A 148 -31.56 -4.71 6.39
N CYS A 149 -31.83 -3.53 6.96
CA CYS A 149 -33.13 -3.21 7.51
C CYS A 149 -34.20 -3.14 6.41
N LEU A 150 -33.91 -2.48 5.29
CA LEU A 150 -34.81 -2.41 4.14
C LEU A 150 -35.05 -3.78 3.51
N ASP A 151 -34.00 -4.58 3.35
CA ASP A 151 -34.09 -5.95 2.84
C ASP A 151 -35.01 -6.81 3.71
N HIS A 152 -34.85 -6.76 5.03
CA HIS A 152 -35.73 -7.46 5.97
C HIS A 152 -37.16 -6.94 5.93
N GLN A 153 -37.35 -5.63 5.73
CA GLN A 153 -38.68 -5.06 5.58
C GLN A 153 -39.37 -5.59 4.33
N CYS A 154 -38.69 -5.60 3.17
CA CYS A 154 -39.22 -6.18 1.95
C CYS A 154 -39.54 -7.67 2.12
N MET A 155 -38.68 -8.44 2.80
CA MET A 155 -38.98 -9.86 3.10
C MET A 155 -40.24 -10.04 3.97
N ILE A 156 -40.50 -9.12 4.90
CA ILE A 156 -41.71 -9.17 5.73
C ILE A 156 -42.93 -8.78 4.89
N GLU A 157 -42.83 -7.74 4.07
CA GLU A 157 -43.89 -7.30 3.16
C GLU A 157 -44.26 -8.42 2.17
N ASP A 158 -43.27 -9.10 1.57
CA ASP A 158 -43.51 -10.25 0.69
C ASP A 158 -44.25 -11.38 1.45
N ALA A 159 -43.80 -11.72 2.66
CA ALA A 159 -44.46 -12.74 3.47
C ALA A 159 -45.89 -12.33 3.89
N GLU A 160 -46.14 -11.05 4.15
CA GLU A 160 -47.48 -10.51 4.43
C GLU A 160 -48.37 -10.67 3.19
N THR A 161 -47.89 -10.33 1.99
CA THR A 161 -48.64 -10.52 0.75
C THR A 161 -48.98 -11.99 0.46
N ASP A 162 -48.07 -12.92 0.75
CA ASP A 162 -48.34 -14.35 0.62
C ASP A 162 -49.43 -14.83 1.59
N ILE A 163 -49.40 -14.34 2.84
CA ILE A 163 -50.43 -14.65 3.84
C ILE A 163 -51.79 -14.09 3.40
N ASP A 164 -51.84 -12.85 2.91
CA ASP A 164 -53.06 -12.24 2.40
C ASP A 164 -53.63 -13.02 1.21
N ALA A 165 -52.78 -13.46 0.28
CA ALA A 165 -53.18 -14.30 -0.85
C ALA A 165 -53.76 -15.65 -0.40
N LEU A 166 -53.18 -16.27 0.63
CA LEU A 166 -53.71 -17.50 1.23
C LEU A 166 -55.03 -17.25 1.97
N GLU A 167 -55.19 -16.11 2.64
CA GLU A 167 -56.46 -15.75 3.28
C GLU A 167 -57.57 -15.56 2.24
N GLU A 168 -57.29 -14.86 1.14
CA GLU A 168 -58.25 -14.72 0.04
C GLU A 168 -58.59 -16.08 -0.59
N LEU A 169 -57.60 -16.96 -0.80
CA LEU A 169 -57.84 -18.32 -1.29
C LEU A 169 -58.71 -19.13 -0.32
N ARG A 170 -58.50 -18.99 1.00
CA ARG A 170 -59.33 -19.60 2.04
C ARG A 170 -60.77 -19.09 2.01
N ARG A 171 -61.01 -17.82 1.65
CA ARG A 171 -62.38 -17.29 1.49
C ARG A 171 -63.13 -17.95 0.33
N VAL A 172 -62.42 -18.39 -0.70
CA VAL A 172 -63.00 -18.96 -1.93
C VAL A 172 -63.02 -20.50 -1.92
N THR A 173 -62.23 -21.16 -1.07
CA THR A 173 -62.10 -22.64 -1.03
C THR A 173 -62.44 -23.23 0.34
N ASP A 174 -63.25 -24.29 0.38
CA ASP A 174 -63.59 -25.05 1.61
C ASP A 174 -62.46 -26.02 2.07
N LEU A 175 -61.20 -25.75 1.70
CA LEU A 175 -60.10 -26.70 1.92
C LEU A 175 -59.59 -26.64 3.37
N PRO A 176 -59.42 -27.79 4.06
CA PRO A 176 -58.85 -27.80 5.41
C PRO A 176 -57.35 -27.52 5.33
N LEU A 177 -56.98 -26.24 5.40
CA LEU A 177 -55.61 -25.79 5.49
C LEU A 177 -55.04 -26.18 6.86
N GLN A 178 -54.33 -27.31 6.93
CA GLN A 178 -53.27 -27.42 7.92
C GLN A 178 -52.34 -26.22 7.70
N SER A 179 -51.93 -25.52 8.76
CA SER A 179 -51.07 -24.35 8.55
C SER A 179 -49.86 -24.79 7.73
N GLU A 180 -49.70 -24.26 6.52
CA GLU A 180 -48.60 -24.66 5.63
C GLU A 180 -47.24 -24.38 6.29
N ILE A 181 -47.23 -23.47 7.26
CA ILE A 181 -46.14 -23.23 8.20
C ILE A 181 -45.81 -24.49 9.02
N ASP A 182 -46.80 -25.18 9.60
CA ASP A 182 -46.57 -26.42 10.33
C ASP A 182 -46.12 -27.56 9.39
N LEU A 183 -46.59 -27.60 8.13
CA LEU A 183 -46.14 -28.57 7.12
C LEU A 183 -44.70 -28.31 6.69
N SER A 184 -44.37 -27.08 6.28
CA SER A 184 -43.03 -26.68 5.82
C SER A 184 -41.98 -26.75 6.93
N LEU A 185 -42.33 -26.40 8.17
CA LEU A 185 -41.45 -26.58 9.32
C LEU A 185 -41.22 -28.07 9.58
N LYS A 186 -42.27 -28.89 9.55
CA LYS A 186 -42.18 -30.34 9.77
C LYS A 186 -41.34 -31.04 8.69
N GLU A 187 -41.46 -30.63 7.43
CA GLU A 187 -40.59 -31.10 6.33
C GLU A 187 -39.11 -30.77 6.56
N LYS A 188 -38.82 -29.64 7.24
CA LYS A 188 -37.48 -29.26 7.65
C LYS A 188 -37.07 -29.83 9.02
N GLY A 189 -37.85 -30.74 9.60
CA GLY A 189 -37.61 -31.32 10.93
C GLY A 189 -37.75 -30.32 12.09
N LEU A 190 -38.30 -29.14 11.82
CA LEU A 190 -38.55 -28.10 12.80
C LEU A 190 -39.99 -28.27 13.31
N THR A 191 -40.16 -28.24 14.62
CA THR A 191 -41.47 -28.13 15.26
C THR A 191 -41.58 -26.76 15.92
N LYS A 192 -42.80 -26.28 16.19
CA LYS A 192 -43.00 -25.05 16.98
C LYS A 192 -42.20 -25.04 18.28
N PHE A 193 -42.06 -26.19 18.93
CA PHE A 193 -41.26 -26.35 20.14
C PHE A 193 -39.76 -26.12 19.90
N ASN A 194 -39.21 -26.67 18.81
CA ASN A 194 -37.80 -26.51 18.45
C ASN A 194 -37.46 -25.04 18.19
N VAL A 195 -38.38 -24.33 17.53
CA VAL A 195 -38.23 -22.90 17.24
C VAL A 195 -38.35 -22.06 18.50
N SER A 196 -39.37 -22.28 19.33
CA SER A 196 -39.61 -21.47 20.55
C SER A 196 -38.52 -21.63 21.61
N THR A 197 -37.89 -22.80 21.69
CA THR A 197 -36.78 -23.06 22.60
C THR A 197 -35.40 -22.84 21.99
N ARG A 198 -35.32 -22.36 20.73
CA ARG A 198 -34.07 -22.22 19.95
C ARG A 198 -33.22 -23.50 19.96
N ARG A 199 -33.87 -24.66 20.06
CA ARG A 199 -33.22 -25.98 20.03
C ARG A 199 -33.15 -26.46 18.60
N TYR A 200 -32.11 -26.01 17.90
CA TYR A 200 -31.82 -26.50 16.56
C TYR A 200 -31.02 -27.80 16.68
N SER A 201 -31.66 -28.94 16.44
CA SER A 201 -30.93 -30.17 16.16
C SER A 201 -30.46 -30.10 14.72
N MET A 202 -29.16 -29.90 14.52
CA MET A 202 -28.53 -30.12 13.22
C MET A 202 -28.50 -31.64 12.99
N ALA A 203 -29.28 -32.13 12.03
CA ALA A 203 -29.16 -33.48 11.48
C ALA A 203 -28.46 -33.40 10.13
#